data_AF-A0A352VA49-F1
#
_entry.id   AF-A0A352VA49-F1
#
_cell.length_a   1.000
_cell.length_b   1.000
_cell.length_c   1.000
_cell.angle_alpha   90.00
_cell.angle_beta   90.00
_cell.angle_gamma   90.00
#
_symmetry.space_group_name_H-M   'P 1'
#
loop_
_entity.id
_entity.type
_entity.pdbx_description
1 polymer ?
#
loop_
_entity_poly.entity_id
_entity_poly.type
_entity_poly.pdbx_seq_one_letter_code
_entity_poly.pdbx_strand_id
1 'polypeptide(L)'
;MKVLFSVIIILLNTMFFLSAQSYPDWVLTPPVNDNEIFSIGIASSKNKQMGINSASNLARAELSRVISVRVMNQLVNMTEDSKGISSSVSKTVSNQLSESIMKGAKISQVYEDTSSKIPTYYVLVSITINDLKASFSVLTDARAKELLSGSGDAINSIDKQGIVAKDSSVQSSPVTAKTVMKEAEPKSGKKLPVWVTKFPTSTEFYIGIGQGNSIKTAQDGAMTMIISQIRAKVQAEMKTFMQEVNGATEESFSQVIKMSLMETVEDIEYIDAFYSETDSVYYSYYRLNIAEYKRKQAEKERLAKDKAFDLLKRTDTEKDASLALKHLLIAYITIAPFISKDIRVQYKDNEVILANELMTRIQKMMQNIQINTEKTKFESGLINFSPLDIQFNVSYSGEPMKYLPFTFSNTNGNLDMITRGVTDGKGVVRTIINSPGKGTGLKTVKIMPDILSFMKDTIDEETAFLYLTMISGLGMPAQEVTLDVKPPVFSLAVSLSGSIAEHKERADVAFSEFKNVFEKVSGAKFTEKGADFTIKVMVLSTTTLSDLSKQYFTRLTVSVTIIDTKKNEEIYSKSTPEIKGGNISEVKAMQTAIEKYISSYNTDFVNEIMGFFSLGKN
;
A
#
# COMPACT_ATOMS: atom_id res chain seq x y z
N MET A 1 53.65 9.98 62.70
CA MET A 1 53.54 11.39 62.29
C MET A 1 54.67 11.67 61.33
N LYS A 2 54.37 11.80 60.03
CA LYS A 2 55.29 12.06 58.90
C LYS A 2 56.45 11.05 58.70
N VAL A 3 56.70 10.79 57.41
CA VAL A 3 57.86 10.12 56.82
C VAL A 3 57.89 8.59 56.88
N LEU A 4 57.15 7.98 55.95
CA LEU A 4 57.65 6.87 55.12
C LEU A 4 56.98 6.98 53.74
N PHE A 5 57.28 8.12 53.11
CA PHE A 5 57.27 8.31 51.67
C PHE A 5 58.55 7.64 51.14
N SER A 6 58.44 6.93 50.01
CA SER A 6 59.53 6.31 49.24
C SER A 6 60.16 5.05 49.84
N VAL A 7 59.59 3.89 49.48
CA VAL A 7 60.22 2.74 48.79
C VAL A 7 59.27 1.55 48.95
N ILE A 8 58.22 1.53 48.12
CA ILE A 8 57.73 0.31 47.43
C ILE A 8 57.37 0.80 46.02
N ILE A 9 58.41 1.20 45.30
CA ILE A 9 58.47 1.33 43.86
C ILE A 9 59.32 0.12 43.42
N ILE A 10 58.78 -0.66 42.46
CA ILE A 10 59.41 -1.79 41.74
C ILE A 10 59.36 -3.15 42.46
N LEU A 11 58.26 -3.90 42.27
CA LEU A 11 58.24 -5.27 41.71
C LEU A 11 56.84 -5.91 41.89
N LEU A 12 55.90 -5.55 41.02
CA LEU A 12 55.14 -6.54 40.25
C LEU A 12 54.55 -5.85 39.01
N ASN A 13 55.45 -5.50 38.10
CA ASN A 13 55.12 -5.38 36.70
C ASN A 13 54.92 -6.82 36.19
N THR A 14 53.69 -7.21 35.82
CA THR A 14 53.34 -7.92 34.58
C THR A 14 51.95 -8.60 34.69
N MET A 15 51.15 -8.38 33.65
CA MET A 15 49.86 -9.02 33.32
C MET A 15 48.62 -8.59 34.12
N PHE A 16 48.00 -7.47 33.72
CA PHE A 16 46.78 -7.50 32.88
C PHE A 16 46.45 -6.06 32.45
N PHE A 17 47.11 -5.58 31.40
CA PHE A 17 46.49 -4.57 30.53
C PHE A 17 45.44 -5.32 29.72
N LEU A 18 44.17 -5.29 30.16
CA LEU A 18 43.06 -5.49 29.24
C LEU A 18 42.55 -4.09 28.88
N SER A 19 42.77 -3.71 27.62
CA SER A 19 42.35 -2.46 27.01
C SER A 19 40.87 -2.18 27.27
N ALA A 20 40.57 -1.08 27.96
CA ALA A 20 39.25 -0.48 27.89
C ALA A 20 39.08 0.06 26.45
N GLN A 21 38.38 -0.68 25.59
CA GLN A 21 38.04 -0.22 24.24
C GLN A 21 37.16 1.04 24.37
N SER A 22 37.65 2.19 23.91
CA SER A 22 36.89 3.44 23.91
C SER A 22 35.95 3.48 22.71
N TYR A 23 34.63 3.55 22.94
CA TYR A 23 33.66 3.82 21.90
C TYR A 23 33.83 5.26 21.38
N PRO A 24 33.59 5.52 20.08
CA PRO A 24 33.50 6.89 19.59
C PRO A 24 32.38 7.66 20.28
N ASP A 25 32.60 8.95 20.57
CA ASP A 25 31.63 9.79 21.30
C ASP A 25 30.24 9.77 20.68
N TRP A 26 30.16 9.76 19.34
CA TRP A 26 28.88 9.73 18.63
C TRP A 26 28.07 8.47 18.90
N VAL A 27 28.68 7.34 19.27
CA VAL A 27 27.98 6.08 19.61
C VAL A 27 27.19 6.20 20.92
N LEU A 28 27.69 7.01 21.85
CA LEU A 28 27.07 7.23 23.18
C LEU A 28 26.19 8.48 23.19
N THR A 29 26.58 9.50 22.44
CA THR A 29 25.88 10.79 22.33
C THR A 29 25.89 11.22 20.86
N PRO A 30 24.84 10.94 20.08
CA PRO A 30 24.85 11.27 18.66
C PRO A 30 24.88 12.79 18.46
N PRO A 31 25.44 13.28 17.34
CA PRO A 31 25.68 14.70 17.13
C PRO A 31 24.39 15.52 17.13
N VAL A 32 24.49 16.76 17.59
CA VAL A 32 23.42 17.77 17.49
C VAL A 32 23.86 18.81 16.46
N ASN A 33 23.03 19.04 15.43
CA ASN A 33 23.24 20.05 14.39
C ASN A 33 21.93 20.73 14.06
N ASP A 34 21.96 22.05 13.82
CA ASP A 34 20.78 22.82 13.47
C ASP A 34 20.20 22.49 12.09
N ASN A 35 21.00 21.92 11.19
CA ASN A 35 20.64 21.69 9.79
C ASN A 35 20.56 20.20 9.39
N GLU A 36 20.87 19.27 10.30
CA GLU A 36 20.88 17.83 10.04
C GLU A 36 20.29 17.04 11.21
N ILE A 37 19.52 16.00 10.89
CA ILE A 37 18.98 15.05 11.86
C ILE A 37 19.77 13.75 11.76
N PHE A 38 20.25 13.27 12.91
CA PHE A 38 21.08 12.06 13.00
C PHE A 38 20.31 10.90 13.62
N SER A 39 20.55 9.70 13.09
CA SER A 39 20.16 8.44 13.71
C SER A 39 21.31 7.43 13.66
N ILE A 40 21.43 6.60 14.68
CA ILE A 40 22.41 5.50 14.74
C ILE A 40 21.68 4.18 14.57
N GLY A 41 22.23 3.25 13.83
CA GLY A 41 21.75 1.87 13.76
C GLY A 41 22.83 0.91 14.24
N ILE A 42 22.41 -0.19 14.87
CA ILE A 42 23.33 -1.15 15.50
C ILE A 42 22.95 -2.57 15.07
N ALA A 43 23.91 -3.32 14.53
CA ALA A 43 23.68 -4.71 14.10
C ALA A 43 24.93 -5.58 14.30
N SER A 44 24.75 -6.82 14.76
CA SER A 44 25.85 -7.79 14.91
C SER A 44 25.87 -8.78 13.76
N SER A 45 27.04 -8.98 13.13
CA SER A 45 27.19 -9.90 11.98
C SER A 45 28.61 -10.42 11.88
N LYS A 46 28.77 -11.67 11.44
CA LYS A 46 30.09 -12.21 11.06
C LYS A 46 30.58 -11.64 9.73
N ASN A 47 29.67 -11.20 8.87
CA ASN A 47 29.97 -10.56 7.60
C ASN A 47 29.87 -9.04 7.76
N LYS A 48 31.00 -8.35 7.57
CA LYS A 48 31.13 -6.89 7.73
C LYS A 48 30.17 -6.09 6.87
N GLN A 49 30.07 -6.41 5.59
CA GLN A 49 29.17 -5.70 4.68
C GLN A 49 27.70 -5.88 5.08
N MET A 50 27.31 -7.09 5.46
CA MET A 50 25.97 -7.39 5.95
C MET A 50 25.67 -6.66 7.26
N GLY A 51 26.64 -6.57 8.18
CA GLY A 51 26.50 -5.84 9.43
C GLY A 51 26.33 -4.33 9.23
N ILE A 52 27.15 -3.73 8.35
CA ILE A 52 27.04 -2.32 7.97
C ILE A 52 25.71 -2.04 7.27
N ASN A 53 25.29 -2.89 6.34
CA ASN A 53 24.02 -2.73 5.63
C ASN A 53 22.82 -2.83 6.59
N SER A 54 22.85 -3.80 7.51
CA SER A 54 21.77 -4.00 8.50
C SER A 54 21.69 -2.83 9.48
N ALA A 55 22.83 -2.39 10.01
CA ALA A 55 22.92 -1.22 10.87
C ALA A 55 22.50 0.06 10.12
N SER A 56 22.88 0.24 8.86
CA SER A 56 22.44 1.39 8.06
C SER A 56 20.93 1.39 7.83
N ASN A 57 20.33 0.25 7.51
CA ASN A 57 18.89 0.11 7.32
C ASN A 57 18.12 0.38 8.61
N LEU A 58 18.62 -0.09 9.75
CA LEU A 58 18.04 0.19 11.08
C LEU A 58 18.08 1.68 11.41
N ALA A 59 19.21 2.34 11.15
CA ALA A 59 19.36 3.79 11.36
C ALA A 59 18.36 4.59 10.49
N ARG A 60 18.19 4.21 9.22
CA ARG A 60 17.26 4.89 8.31
C ARG A 60 15.80 4.65 8.67
N ALA A 61 15.46 3.43 9.08
CA ALA A 61 14.11 3.10 9.54
C ALA A 61 13.72 3.90 10.79
N GLU A 62 14.64 4.06 11.73
CA GLU A 62 14.41 4.85 12.94
C GLU A 62 14.31 6.35 12.65
N LEU A 63 15.15 6.86 11.74
CA LEU A 63 15.07 8.23 11.26
C LEU A 63 13.70 8.51 10.61
N SER A 64 13.24 7.61 9.75
CA SER A 64 11.92 7.66 9.11
C SER A 64 10.78 7.61 10.13
N ARG A 65 10.88 6.72 11.12
CA ARG A 65 9.90 6.56 12.19
C ARG A 65 9.73 7.84 13.01
N VAL A 66 10.83 8.41 13.51
CA VAL A 66 10.79 9.61 14.36
C VAL A 66 10.26 10.82 13.59
N ILE A 67 10.72 11.01 12.35
CA ILE A 67 10.25 12.10 11.51
C ILE A 67 8.75 11.94 11.21
N SER A 68 8.29 10.73 10.89
CA SER A 68 6.87 10.47 10.58
C SER A 68 5.96 10.75 11.78
N VAL A 69 6.33 10.30 12.98
CA VAL A 69 5.56 10.56 14.22
C VAL A 69 5.42 12.06 14.48
N ARG A 70 6.51 12.82 14.29
CA ARG A 70 6.52 14.27 14.55
C ARG A 70 5.73 15.04 13.51
N VAL A 71 5.87 14.69 12.24
CA VAL A 71 5.08 15.24 11.15
C VAL A 71 3.58 14.94 11.36
N MET A 72 3.23 13.74 11.81
CA MET A 72 1.84 13.39 12.11
C MET A 72 1.29 14.15 13.31
N ASN A 73 2.05 14.30 14.40
CA ASN A 73 1.63 15.09 15.55
C ASN A 73 1.45 16.58 15.19
N GLN A 74 2.34 17.12 14.37
CA GLN A 74 2.24 18.48 13.81
C GLN A 74 0.96 18.65 12.96
N LEU A 75 0.72 17.72 12.03
CA LEU A 75 -0.48 17.72 11.20
C LEU A 75 -1.77 17.63 12.03
N VAL A 76 -1.79 16.80 13.08
CA VAL A 76 -2.93 16.69 13.99
C VAL A 76 -3.16 18.02 14.72
N ASN A 77 -2.11 18.60 15.31
CA ASN A 77 -2.20 19.89 16.03
C ASN A 77 -2.62 21.06 15.13
N MET A 78 -2.29 21.03 13.84
CA MET A 78 -2.70 22.05 12.85
C MET A 78 -4.14 21.90 12.36
N THR A 79 -4.85 20.82 12.72
CA THR A 79 -6.20 20.50 12.22
C THR A 79 -7.30 20.60 13.28
N GLU A 80 -7.02 21.15 14.46
CA GLU A 80 -7.97 21.27 15.58
C GLU A 80 -9.24 22.06 15.23
N ASP A 81 -9.26 22.88 14.17
CA ASP A 81 -10.42 23.72 13.83
C ASP A 81 -11.30 23.28 12.64
N SER A 82 -11.00 22.20 11.89
CA SER A 82 -12.01 21.63 10.96
C SER A 82 -11.62 20.28 10.33
N LYS A 83 -12.46 19.26 10.56
CA LYS A 83 -12.47 17.92 9.93
C LYS A 83 -11.07 17.30 9.78
N GLY A 84 -10.66 16.54 10.80
CA GLY A 84 -9.36 15.88 10.91
C GLY A 84 -8.98 14.98 9.73
N ILE A 85 -7.69 14.65 9.67
CA ILE A 85 -7.08 13.80 8.65
C ILE A 85 -7.55 12.35 8.82
N SER A 86 -8.11 11.75 7.76
CA SER A 86 -8.51 10.34 7.72
C SER A 86 -7.33 9.39 7.98
N SER A 87 -7.56 8.25 8.63
CA SER A 87 -6.56 7.20 8.86
C SER A 87 -5.91 6.67 7.56
N SER A 88 -6.65 6.69 6.44
CA SER A 88 -6.13 6.34 5.11
C SER A 88 -5.12 7.36 4.57
N VAL A 89 -5.31 8.65 4.87
CA VAL A 89 -4.41 9.73 4.47
C VAL A 89 -3.14 9.71 5.32
N SER A 90 -3.27 9.45 6.63
CA SER A 90 -2.12 9.26 7.53
C SER A 90 -1.19 8.14 7.09
N LYS A 91 -1.75 7.02 6.62
CA LYS A 91 -0.99 5.87 6.13
C LYS A 91 -0.25 6.17 4.83
N THR A 92 -0.92 6.84 3.88
CA THR A 92 -0.32 7.25 2.60
C THR A 92 0.82 8.25 2.78
N VAL A 93 0.62 9.27 3.62
CA VAL A 93 1.64 10.29 3.93
C VAL A 93 2.84 9.66 4.64
N SER A 94 2.61 8.76 5.60
CA SER A 94 3.68 8.05 6.30
C SER A 94 4.52 7.18 5.38
N ASN A 95 3.89 6.46 4.44
CA ASN A 95 4.59 5.60 3.48
C ASN A 95 5.45 6.42 2.51
N GLN A 96 4.90 7.49 1.92
CA GLN A 96 5.63 8.35 0.98
C GLN A 96 6.81 9.07 1.64
N LEU A 97 6.61 9.55 2.86
CA LEU A 97 7.66 10.19 3.63
C LEU A 97 8.78 9.20 4.01
N SER A 98 8.41 7.99 4.42
CA SER A 98 9.36 6.92 4.73
C SER A 98 10.21 6.56 3.52
N GLU A 99 9.60 6.38 2.34
CA GLU A 99 10.34 6.09 1.10
C GLU A 99 11.33 7.19 0.71
N SER A 100 10.93 8.45 0.87
CA SER A 100 11.79 9.60 0.53
C SER A 100 12.95 9.77 1.51
N ILE A 101 12.71 9.57 2.82
CA ILE A 101 13.75 9.62 3.85
C ILE A 101 14.76 8.48 3.65
N MET A 102 14.30 7.27 3.33
CA MET A 102 15.16 6.12 3.04
C MET A 102 16.09 6.36 1.84
N LYS A 103 15.65 7.17 0.85
CA LYS A 103 16.44 7.55 -0.33
C LYS A 103 17.38 8.73 -0.06
N GLY A 104 16.95 9.72 0.73
CA GLY A 104 17.71 10.95 1.00
C GLY A 104 18.77 10.83 2.10
N ALA A 105 18.62 9.88 3.02
CA ALA A 105 19.51 9.73 4.18
C ALA A 105 20.88 9.11 3.81
N LYS A 106 21.97 9.68 4.33
CA LYS A 106 23.36 9.30 4.00
C LYS A 106 24.07 8.70 5.21
N ILE A 107 24.94 7.71 4.98
CA ILE A 107 25.82 7.19 6.03
C ILE A 107 26.88 8.26 6.33
N SER A 108 26.94 8.70 7.58
CA SER A 108 27.90 9.69 8.06
C SER A 108 29.15 9.02 8.63
N GLN A 109 28.99 7.99 9.48
CA GLN A 109 30.08 7.30 10.17
C GLN A 109 29.77 5.83 10.45
N VAL A 110 30.81 5.00 10.60
CA VAL A 110 30.70 3.56 10.91
C VAL A 110 31.73 3.19 11.97
N TYR A 111 31.32 2.42 12.98
CA TYR A 111 32.20 1.85 13.99
C TYR A 111 31.98 0.34 14.12
N GLU A 112 33.05 -0.41 14.25
CA GLU A 112 33.05 -1.87 14.38
C GLU A 112 33.61 -2.25 15.75
N ASP A 113 32.79 -2.88 16.58
CA ASP A 113 33.17 -3.47 17.85
C ASP A 113 33.40 -4.98 17.69
N THR A 114 34.63 -5.42 17.90
CA THR A 114 35.04 -6.85 17.81
C THR A 114 35.20 -7.50 19.17
N SER A 115 34.79 -6.84 20.26
CA SER A 115 34.93 -7.35 21.64
C SER A 115 34.08 -8.61 21.91
N SER A 116 33.06 -8.86 21.08
CA SER A 116 32.20 -10.03 21.14
C SER A 116 32.59 -11.09 20.10
N LYS A 117 32.22 -12.37 20.32
CA LYS A 117 32.43 -13.47 19.36
C LYS A 117 31.80 -13.22 17.98
N ILE A 118 30.84 -12.30 17.90
CA ILE A 118 30.25 -11.78 16.66
C ILE A 118 30.46 -10.27 16.67
N PRO A 119 31.14 -9.68 15.66
CA PRO A 119 31.34 -8.24 15.57
C PRO A 119 30.01 -7.47 15.56
N THR A 120 29.98 -6.31 16.21
CA THR A 120 28.84 -5.38 16.24
C THR A 120 29.18 -4.11 15.49
N TYR A 121 28.33 -3.71 14.57
CA TYR A 121 28.49 -2.55 13.72
C TYR A 121 27.52 -1.46 14.17
N TYR A 122 28.05 -0.27 14.42
CA TYR A 122 27.31 0.96 14.69
C TYR A 122 27.42 1.83 13.45
N VAL A 123 26.30 2.35 12.94
CA VAL A 123 26.26 3.17 11.73
C VAL A 123 25.46 4.43 12.02
N LEU A 124 26.11 5.60 11.93
CA LEU A 124 25.48 6.91 11.99
C LEU A 124 24.97 7.28 10.59
N VAL A 125 23.71 7.68 10.50
CA VAL A 125 23.05 8.17 9.29
C VAL A 125 22.51 9.57 9.56
N SER A 126 22.60 10.47 8.58
CA SER A 126 22.00 11.80 8.64
C SER A 126 21.12 12.13 7.44
N ILE A 127 20.16 13.02 7.65
CA ILE A 127 19.40 13.70 6.59
C ILE A 127 19.42 15.21 6.85
N THR A 128 19.63 16.00 5.80
CA THR A 128 19.58 17.46 5.93
C THR A 128 18.13 17.92 6.01
N ILE A 129 17.89 19.04 6.70
CA ILE A 129 16.56 19.66 6.75
C ILE A 129 16.06 20.07 5.34
N ASN A 130 16.98 20.38 4.41
CA ASN A 130 16.63 20.70 3.03
C ASN A 130 16.19 19.46 2.24
N ASP A 131 16.87 18.33 2.39
CA ASP A 131 16.47 17.05 1.75
C ASP A 131 15.15 16.53 2.33
N LEU A 132 14.92 16.77 3.63
CA LEU A 132 13.65 16.49 4.27
C LEU A 132 12.52 17.39 3.73
N LYS A 133 12.77 18.68 3.54
CA LYS A 133 11.81 19.61 2.89
C LYS A 133 11.47 19.17 1.47
N ALA A 134 12.47 18.76 0.69
CA ALA A 134 12.26 18.23 -0.65
C ALA A 134 11.38 16.96 -0.63
N SER A 135 11.49 16.13 0.41
CA SER A 135 10.69 14.92 0.59
C SER A 135 9.18 15.19 0.73
N PHE A 136 8.77 16.34 1.28
CA PHE A 136 7.35 16.71 1.41
C PHE A 136 6.72 17.16 0.08
N SER A 137 7.52 17.59 -0.89
CA SER A 137 7.03 17.98 -2.21
C SER A 137 6.46 16.80 -3.02
N VAL A 138 6.82 15.57 -2.64
CA VAL A 138 6.45 14.29 -3.27
C VAL A 138 5.13 13.73 -2.70
N LEU A 139 4.56 14.36 -1.66
CA LEU A 139 3.28 13.93 -1.10
C LEU A 139 2.15 14.08 -2.12
N THR A 140 1.35 13.02 -2.30
CA THR A 140 0.20 13.03 -3.22
C THR A 140 -1.05 13.67 -2.61
N ASP A 141 -1.10 13.77 -1.28
CA ASP A 141 -2.20 14.43 -0.58
C ASP A 141 -2.02 15.95 -0.61
N ALA A 142 -2.93 16.65 -1.30
CA ALA A 142 -2.86 18.09 -1.51
C ALA A 142 -2.96 18.88 -0.19
N ARG A 143 -3.73 18.38 0.78
CA ARG A 143 -3.96 19.07 2.07
C ARG A 143 -2.77 18.89 3.01
N ALA A 144 -2.20 17.70 3.10
CA ALA A 144 -0.95 17.45 3.83
C ALA A 144 0.22 18.23 3.22
N LYS A 145 0.28 18.31 1.89
CA LYS A 145 1.28 19.10 1.17
C LYS A 145 1.12 20.60 1.43
N GLU A 146 -0.10 21.14 1.46
CA GLU A 146 -0.38 22.54 1.80
C GLU A 146 -0.01 22.87 3.24
N LEU A 147 -0.42 22.05 4.22
CA LEU A 147 -0.11 22.23 5.64
C LEU A 147 1.40 22.15 5.93
N LEU A 148 2.13 21.26 5.26
CA LEU A 148 3.57 21.08 5.46
C LEU A 148 4.42 22.06 4.63
N SER A 149 3.91 22.60 3.53
CA SER A 149 4.62 23.61 2.72
C SER A 149 4.43 25.04 3.22
N GLY A 150 3.35 25.31 3.98
CA GLY A 150 2.99 26.65 4.48
C GLY A 150 3.62 27.07 5.81
N SER A 151 4.40 26.23 6.49
CA SER A 151 4.90 26.54 7.84
C SER A 151 6.37 26.13 8.04
N GLY A 152 7.28 27.11 7.94
CA GLY A 152 8.69 26.91 8.28
C GLY A 152 8.91 26.48 9.75
N ASP A 153 7.95 26.80 10.63
CA ASP A 153 8.02 26.56 12.08
C ASP A 153 7.78 25.09 12.46
N ALA A 154 7.03 24.34 11.65
CA ALA A 154 6.75 22.93 11.86
C ALA A 154 8.03 22.08 11.84
N ILE A 155 8.96 22.43 10.94
CA ILE A 155 10.19 21.69 10.66
C ILE A 155 11.29 22.07 11.66
N ASN A 156 11.34 23.34 12.09
CA ASN A 156 12.30 23.81 13.09
C ASN A 156 12.00 23.28 14.51
N SER A 157 10.78 22.77 14.74
CA SER A 157 10.37 22.13 15.99
C SER A 157 10.69 20.62 16.08
N ILE A 158 11.20 20.02 14.99
CA ILE A 158 11.63 18.62 14.99
C ILE A 158 12.89 18.54 15.87
N ASP A 159 12.71 18.05 17.10
CA ASP A 159 13.73 17.95 18.13
C ASP A 159 15.06 17.35 17.62
N LYS A 160 16.14 18.11 17.87
CA LYS A 160 17.47 18.03 17.25
C LYS A 160 18.40 17.05 17.97
N GLN A 161 17.89 16.27 18.91
CA GLN A 161 18.69 15.29 19.65
C GLN A 161 18.85 13.99 18.85
N GLY A 162 20.07 13.45 18.91
CA GLY A 162 20.46 12.22 18.26
C GLY A 162 19.69 10.97 18.72
N ILE A 163 19.21 10.15 17.78
CA ILE A 163 18.38 8.97 18.06
C ILE A 163 19.17 7.67 17.79
N VAL A 164 19.20 6.74 18.75
CA VAL A 164 19.92 5.45 18.60
C VAL A 164 18.94 4.29 18.40
N ALA A 165 18.88 3.79 17.17
CA ALA A 165 18.23 2.54 16.78
C ALA A 165 19.14 1.35 17.10
N LYS A 166 18.70 0.49 18.02
CA LYS A 166 19.20 -0.90 18.10
C LYS A 166 18.24 -1.78 17.33
N ASP A 167 18.60 -3.03 17.07
CA ASP A 167 17.68 -4.01 16.48
C ASP A 167 16.38 -4.08 17.32
N SER A 168 15.40 -3.31 16.85
CA SER A 168 14.10 -3.02 17.47
C SER A 168 13.17 -2.81 16.28
N SER A 169 12.40 -3.82 15.93
CA SER A 169 11.46 -3.71 14.82
C SER A 169 10.03 -3.52 15.34
N VAL A 170 9.70 -2.22 15.43
CA VAL A 170 8.45 -1.53 15.03
C VAL A 170 7.66 -0.84 16.14
N GLN A 171 7.38 0.43 15.88
CA GLN A 171 6.37 1.25 16.55
C GLN A 171 4.95 0.73 16.32
N SER A 172 4.27 0.55 17.44
CA SER A 172 2.90 0.10 17.65
C SER A 172 1.85 1.11 17.15
N SER A 173 0.92 0.64 16.32
CA SER A 173 -0.50 0.94 16.54
C SER A 173 -0.94 0.29 17.86
N PRO A 174 -1.94 0.83 18.58
CA PRO A 174 -2.22 0.43 19.96
C PRO A 174 -2.51 -1.07 20.07
N VAL A 175 -1.64 -1.80 20.77
CA VAL A 175 -1.84 -3.21 21.12
C VAL A 175 -2.98 -3.27 22.13
N THR A 176 -4.08 -3.93 21.78
CA THR A 176 -5.13 -4.30 22.74
C THR A 176 -4.98 -5.77 23.06
N ALA A 177 -4.06 -6.10 23.96
CA ALA A 177 -3.99 -7.44 24.54
C ALA A 177 -5.10 -7.55 25.60
N LYS A 178 -6.06 -8.46 25.38
CA LYS A 178 -7.05 -8.86 26.40
C LYS A 178 -6.32 -9.68 27.48
N THR A 179 -5.68 -9.01 28.41
CA THR A 179 -5.34 -9.61 29.71
C THR A 179 -5.51 -8.52 30.75
N VAL A 180 -6.43 -8.74 31.69
CA VAL A 180 -6.70 -7.83 32.80
C VAL A 180 -5.44 -7.77 33.66
N MET A 181 -4.62 -6.74 33.47
CA MET A 181 -3.41 -6.51 34.27
C MET A 181 -3.76 -5.69 35.51
N LYS A 182 -3.32 -6.15 36.68
CA LYS A 182 -3.31 -5.37 37.91
C LYS A 182 -2.26 -4.27 37.76
N GLU A 183 -2.70 -3.03 37.61
CA GLU A 183 -1.87 -1.84 37.67
C GLU A 183 -1.24 -1.73 39.07
N ALA A 184 0.06 -1.92 39.18
CA ALA A 184 0.84 -1.47 40.33
C ALA A 184 1.51 -0.15 39.93
N GLU A 185 1.38 0.89 40.77
CA GLU A 185 1.97 2.20 40.47
C GLU A 185 3.50 2.10 40.35
N PRO A 186 4.12 2.79 39.36
CA PRO A 186 5.56 2.74 39.15
C PRO A 186 6.28 3.42 40.32
N LYS A 187 7.35 2.79 40.82
CA LYS A 187 8.22 3.40 41.83
C LYS A 187 8.96 4.58 41.21
N SER A 188 9.12 5.69 41.94
CA SER A 188 9.84 6.88 41.46
C SER A 188 11.18 7.08 42.18
N GLY A 189 12.19 7.58 41.47
CA GLY A 189 13.40 8.07 42.11
C GLY A 189 14.50 8.53 41.16
N LYS A 190 15.56 9.12 41.75
CA LYS A 190 16.75 9.61 41.03
C LYS A 190 17.79 8.52 40.70
N LYS A 191 17.77 7.41 41.43
CA LYS A 191 18.69 6.29 41.21
C LYS A 191 17.98 5.19 40.44
N LEU A 192 18.44 4.93 39.22
CA LEU A 192 17.89 3.88 38.37
C LEU A 192 18.02 2.49 39.04
N PRO A 193 17.00 1.61 38.90
CA PRO A 193 17.08 0.23 39.36
C PRO A 193 18.24 -0.55 38.71
N VAL A 194 18.69 -1.60 39.41
CA VAL A 194 19.78 -2.46 38.92
C VAL A 194 19.42 -3.11 37.58
N TRP A 195 18.16 -3.49 37.38
CA TRP A 195 17.71 -4.09 36.12
C TRP A 195 17.73 -3.11 34.93
N VAL A 196 17.68 -1.80 35.16
CA VAL A 196 17.85 -0.76 34.12
C VAL A 196 19.33 -0.53 33.80
N THR A 197 20.15 -0.41 34.85
CA THR A 197 21.59 -0.11 34.72
C THR A 197 22.43 -1.32 34.31
N LYS A 198 21.95 -2.53 34.58
CA LYS A 198 22.55 -3.80 34.18
C LYS A 198 21.45 -4.75 33.71
N PHE A 199 21.37 -4.93 32.40
CA PHE A 199 20.36 -5.80 31.79
C PHE A 199 20.43 -7.21 32.40
N PRO A 200 19.33 -7.77 32.92
CA PRO A 200 19.35 -9.09 33.54
C PRO A 200 19.64 -10.18 32.50
N THR A 201 20.53 -11.12 32.82
CA THR A 201 20.80 -12.30 31.99
C THR A 201 20.08 -13.51 32.56
N SER A 202 19.28 -14.21 31.75
CA SER A 202 18.62 -15.45 32.15
C SER A 202 18.59 -16.46 31.01
N THR A 203 18.79 -17.73 31.33
CA THR A 203 18.57 -18.86 30.43
C THR A 203 17.14 -19.42 30.51
N GLU A 204 16.36 -18.97 31.48
CA GLU A 204 15.00 -19.45 31.78
C GLU A 204 13.92 -18.51 31.25
N PHE A 205 14.25 -17.23 31.07
CA PHE A 205 13.29 -16.20 30.69
C PHE A 205 13.75 -15.39 29.48
N TYR A 206 12.83 -15.10 28.56
CA TYR A 206 12.94 -13.93 27.70
C TYR A 206 12.67 -12.69 28.55
N ILE A 207 13.52 -11.68 28.45
CA ILE A 207 13.45 -10.48 29.30
C ILE A 207 13.24 -9.25 28.41
N GLY A 208 12.24 -8.46 28.74
CA GLY A 208 11.93 -7.21 28.05
C GLY A 208 12.05 -6.03 29.00
N ILE A 209 12.87 -5.05 28.64
CA ILE A 209 12.92 -3.76 29.33
C ILE A 209 12.63 -2.67 28.31
N GLY A 210 11.52 -1.98 28.51
CA GLY A 210 11.12 -0.86 27.67
C GLY A 210 11.21 0.46 28.41
N GLN A 211 11.39 1.54 27.64
CA GLN A 211 11.42 2.90 28.14
C GLN A 211 10.47 3.78 27.35
N GLY A 212 9.89 4.80 28.00
CA GLY A 212 8.96 5.69 27.33
C GLY A 212 8.57 6.91 28.15
N ASN A 213 7.97 7.88 27.47
CA ASN A 213 7.38 9.07 28.10
C ASN A 213 6.09 8.79 28.89
N SER A 214 5.57 7.57 28.82
CA SER A 214 4.44 7.09 29.60
C SER A 214 4.70 5.66 30.04
N ILE A 215 4.01 5.23 31.09
CA ILE A 215 4.06 3.82 31.52
C ILE A 215 3.68 2.88 30.38
N LYS A 216 2.65 3.24 29.59
CA LYS A 216 2.19 2.45 28.45
C LYS A 216 3.26 2.29 27.38
N THR A 217 3.94 3.37 27.01
CA THR A 217 5.02 3.30 26.01
C THR A 217 6.21 2.49 26.50
N ALA A 218 6.51 2.52 27.80
CA ALA A 218 7.52 1.66 28.41
C ALA A 218 7.09 0.17 28.41
N GLN A 219 5.82 -0.13 28.69
CA GLN A 219 5.27 -1.49 28.63
C GLN A 219 5.28 -2.05 27.19
N ASP A 220 4.83 -1.27 26.22
CA ASP A 220 4.85 -1.63 24.79
C ASP A 220 6.29 -1.92 24.30
N GLY A 221 7.25 -1.10 24.74
CA GLY A 221 8.68 -1.32 24.46
C GLY A 221 9.22 -2.62 25.06
N ALA A 222 8.84 -2.94 26.29
CA ALA A 222 9.27 -4.17 26.97
C ALA A 222 8.73 -5.41 26.25
N MET A 223 7.45 -5.39 25.87
CA MET A 223 6.82 -6.47 25.11
C MET A 223 7.45 -6.63 23.72
N THR A 224 7.71 -5.52 23.02
CA THR A 224 8.39 -5.51 21.71
C THR A 224 9.78 -6.14 21.78
N MET A 225 10.51 -5.93 22.88
CA MET A 225 11.83 -6.54 23.10
C MET A 225 11.75 -8.06 23.26
N ILE A 226 10.74 -8.57 23.97
CA ILE A 226 10.49 -10.04 24.08
C ILE A 226 10.13 -10.61 22.71
N ILE A 227 9.22 -9.96 21.98
CA ILE A 227 8.81 -10.37 20.63
C ILE A 227 10.01 -10.40 19.67
N SER A 228 10.92 -9.44 19.77
CA SER A 228 12.13 -9.39 18.92
C SER A 228 13.09 -10.55 19.20
N GLN A 229 13.25 -10.95 20.47
CA GLN A 229 14.05 -12.12 20.84
C GLN A 229 13.45 -13.43 20.29
N ILE A 230 12.13 -13.59 20.36
CA ILE A 230 11.44 -14.75 19.78
C ILE A 230 11.59 -14.73 18.25
N ARG A 231 11.40 -13.58 17.62
CA ARG A 231 11.52 -13.41 16.16
C ARG A 231 12.89 -13.81 15.64
N ALA A 232 13.97 -13.33 16.25
CA ALA A 232 15.34 -13.66 15.84
C ALA A 232 15.57 -15.17 15.84
N LYS A 233 14.97 -15.89 16.80
CA LYS A 233 15.02 -17.34 16.86
C LYS A 233 14.21 -18.02 15.77
N VAL A 234 12.97 -17.59 15.53
CA VAL A 234 12.10 -18.13 14.47
C VAL A 234 12.69 -17.88 13.08
N GLN A 235 13.27 -16.70 12.84
CA GLN A 235 13.94 -16.37 11.57
C GLN A 235 15.16 -17.27 11.29
N ALA A 236 15.93 -17.62 12.32
CA ALA A 236 17.05 -18.56 12.17
C ALA A 236 16.58 -19.97 11.75
N GLU A 237 15.44 -20.43 12.27
CA GLU A 237 14.82 -21.70 11.90
C GLU A 237 14.25 -21.65 10.46
N MET A 238 13.60 -20.53 10.09
CA MET A 238 12.95 -20.35 8.78
C MET A 238 13.92 -20.20 7.60
N LYS A 239 15.13 -19.67 7.84
CA LYS A 239 16.15 -19.51 6.80
C LYS A 239 16.52 -20.84 6.14
N THR A 240 16.46 -21.94 6.89
CA THR A 240 16.69 -23.30 6.37
C THR A 240 15.54 -23.73 5.45
N PHE A 241 14.29 -23.54 5.87
CA PHE A 241 13.10 -23.87 5.09
C PHE A 241 13.04 -23.11 3.74
N MET A 242 13.39 -21.82 3.72
CA MET A 242 13.39 -21.02 2.48
C MET A 242 14.42 -21.48 1.43
N GLN A 243 15.48 -22.21 1.83
CA GLN A 243 16.44 -22.77 0.87
C GLN A 243 15.87 -23.97 0.11
N GLU A 244 14.82 -24.60 0.64
CA GLU A 244 14.24 -25.82 0.09
C GLU A 244 12.99 -25.56 -0.77
N VAL A 245 12.34 -24.41 -0.58
CA VAL A 245 11.08 -24.07 -1.26
C VAL A 245 11.27 -22.91 -2.23
N ASN A 246 11.00 -23.13 -3.52
CA ASN A 246 11.02 -22.10 -4.54
C ASN A 246 9.81 -21.16 -4.42
N GLY A 247 10.03 -19.84 -4.38
CA GLY A 247 9.01 -18.84 -4.70
C GLY A 247 8.56 -17.86 -3.60
N ALA A 248 9.11 -17.91 -2.39
CA ALA A 248 8.74 -17.01 -1.31
C ALA A 248 9.93 -16.17 -0.80
N THR A 249 9.70 -14.87 -0.53
CA THR A 249 10.76 -13.89 -0.21
C THR A 249 10.93 -13.67 1.29
N GLU A 250 12.17 -13.51 1.75
CA GLU A 250 12.52 -13.21 3.16
C GLU A 250 11.72 -12.02 3.72
N GLU A 251 11.42 -11.03 2.88
CA GLU A 251 10.63 -9.85 3.23
C GLU A 251 9.17 -10.19 3.58
N SER A 252 8.50 -10.99 2.75
CA SER A 252 7.12 -11.41 2.98
C SER A 252 7.02 -12.24 4.27
N PHE A 253 7.96 -13.16 4.47
CA PHE A 253 8.02 -13.99 5.69
C PHE A 253 8.31 -13.19 6.95
N SER A 254 9.20 -12.20 6.90
CA SER A 254 9.54 -11.37 8.06
C SER A 254 8.32 -10.58 8.55
N GLN A 255 7.48 -10.10 7.63
CA GLN A 255 6.22 -9.44 7.96
C GLN A 255 5.20 -10.42 8.57
N VAL A 256 5.09 -11.64 8.03
CA VAL A 256 4.25 -12.72 8.55
C VAL A 256 4.60 -13.09 9.99
N ILE A 257 5.88 -13.37 10.25
CA ILE A 257 6.37 -13.76 11.58
C ILE A 257 6.12 -12.65 12.60
N LYS A 258 6.36 -11.40 12.20
CA LYS A 258 6.15 -10.24 13.05
C LYS A 258 4.69 -10.11 13.50
N MET A 259 3.73 -10.20 12.57
CA MET A 259 2.31 -10.07 12.89
C MET A 259 1.82 -11.22 13.77
N SER A 260 2.14 -12.47 13.40
CA SER A 260 1.74 -13.66 14.15
C SER A 260 2.27 -13.67 15.60
N LEU A 261 3.51 -13.23 15.83
CA LEU A 261 4.08 -13.15 17.18
C LEU A 261 3.46 -12.02 18.02
N MET A 262 2.97 -10.94 17.40
CA MET A 262 2.27 -9.88 18.12
C MET A 262 0.89 -10.33 18.63
N GLU A 263 0.27 -11.30 17.98
CA GLU A 263 -1.05 -11.82 18.35
C GLU A 263 -1.01 -12.99 19.35
N THR A 264 0.09 -13.75 19.39
CA THR A 264 0.14 -15.07 20.05
C THR A 264 0.98 -15.14 21.32
N VAL A 265 1.74 -14.10 21.67
CA VAL A 265 2.56 -14.08 22.89
C VAL A 265 1.68 -13.76 24.09
N GLU A 266 1.15 -14.84 24.68
CA GLU A 266 0.40 -14.85 25.93
C GLU A 266 1.38 -15.05 27.12
N ASP A 267 0.91 -14.82 28.35
CA ASP A 267 1.64 -15.13 29.60
C ASP A 267 2.92 -14.32 29.86
N ILE A 268 3.00 -13.10 29.35
CA ILE A 268 4.07 -12.19 29.75
C ILE A 268 3.83 -11.73 31.20
N GLU A 269 4.80 -12.00 32.06
CA GLU A 269 4.77 -11.62 33.46
C GLU A 269 5.29 -10.19 33.63
N TYR A 270 4.49 -9.34 34.26
CA TYR A 270 4.93 -8.03 34.75
C TYR A 270 5.81 -8.22 35.99
N ILE A 271 6.99 -7.60 36.00
CA ILE A 271 7.97 -7.74 37.09
C ILE A 271 8.11 -6.46 37.89
N ASP A 272 8.33 -5.32 37.22
CA ASP A 272 8.52 -4.03 37.90
C ASP A 272 8.30 -2.87 36.91
N ALA A 273 8.07 -1.67 37.44
CA ALA A 273 8.12 -0.43 36.70
C ALA A 273 8.75 0.68 37.54
N PHE A 274 9.44 1.58 36.86
CA PHE A 274 10.18 2.67 37.50
C PHE A 274 10.08 3.97 36.73
N TYR A 275 9.88 5.08 37.42
CA TYR A 275 9.97 6.42 36.85
C TYR A 275 11.30 7.07 37.26
N SER A 276 12.13 7.43 36.26
CA SER A 276 13.35 8.20 36.48
C SER A 276 13.01 9.67 36.60
N GLU A 277 13.19 10.24 37.80
CA GLU A 277 13.06 11.69 38.01
C GLU A 277 14.17 12.47 37.32
N THR A 278 15.33 11.83 37.10
CA THR A 278 16.50 12.44 36.45
C THR A 278 16.29 12.56 34.95
N ASP A 279 15.77 11.51 34.33
CA ASP A 279 15.63 11.42 32.87
C ASP A 279 14.19 11.70 32.40
N SER A 280 13.25 11.87 33.33
CA SER A 280 11.82 12.08 33.07
C SER A 280 11.18 11.01 32.17
N VAL A 281 11.60 9.75 32.34
CA VAL A 281 11.09 8.60 31.58
C VAL A 281 10.65 7.46 32.49
N TYR A 282 9.67 6.70 31.99
CA TYR A 282 9.23 5.45 32.56
C TYR A 282 10.04 4.30 32.01
N TYR A 283 10.30 3.32 32.86
CA TYR A 283 10.85 2.01 32.54
C TYR A 283 9.86 0.93 32.95
N SER A 284 9.75 -0.13 32.17
CA SER A 284 8.96 -1.32 32.50
C SER A 284 9.75 -2.58 32.26
N TYR A 285 9.66 -3.53 33.19
CA TYR A 285 10.32 -4.82 33.12
C TYR A 285 9.27 -5.94 33.07
N TYR A 286 9.32 -6.69 31.97
CA TYR A 286 8.54 -7.90 31.74
C TYR A 286 9.45 -9.11 31.51
N ARG A 287 8.92 -10.31 31.77
CA ARG A 287 9.58 -11.56 31.40
C ARG A 287 8.60 -12.60 30.87
N LEU A 288 9.10 -13.55 30.09
CA LEU A 288 8.34 -14.70 29.60
C LEU A 288 9.14 -15.98 29.83
N ASN A 289 8.53 -16.96 30.52
CA ASN A 289 9.18 -18.23 30.80
C ASN A 289 9.39 -19.04 29.50
N ILE A 290 10.64 -19.39 29.20
CA ILE A 290 11.03 -20.06 27.95
C ILE A 290 10.49 -21.49 27.89
N ALA A 291 10.50 -22.23 29.01
CA ALA A 291 10.07 -23.61 29.06
C ALA A 291 8.55 -23.74 28.88
N GLU A 292 7.78 -22.91 29.59
CA GLU A 292 6.32 -22.87 29.44
C GLU A 292 5.89 -22.38 28.06
N TYR A 293 6.54 -21.34 27.53
CA TYR A 293 6.30 -20.89 26.16
C TYR A 293 6.52 -22.04 25.16
N LYS A 294 7.65 -22.74 25.24
CA LYS A 294 7.93 -23.89 24.37
C LYS A 294 6.91 -25.01 24.52
N ARG A 295 6.48 -25.32 25.75
CA ARG A 295 5.46 -26.36 26.03
C ARG A 295 4.13 -25.98 25.38
N LYS A 296 3.68 -24.74 25.52
CA LYS A 296 2.45 -24.25 24.89
C LYS A 296 2.55 -24.24 23.37
N GLN A 297 3.69 -23.83 22.82
CA GLN A 297 3.93 -23.88 21.38
C GLN A 297 3.93 -25.32 20.84
N ALA A 298 4.51 -26.28 21.58
CA ALA A 298 4.49 -27.69 21.19
C ALA A 298 3.08 -28.27 21.20
N GLU A 299 2.23 -27.88 22.16
CA GLU A 299 0.83 -28.32 22.18
C GLU A 299 0.01 -27.68 21.06
N LYS A 300 0.16 -26.37 20.81
CA LYS A 300 -0.46 -25.68 19.66
C LYS A 300 -0.04 -26.33 18.34
N GLU A 301 1.23 -26.67 18.20
CA GLU A 301 1.77 -27.39 17.04
C GLU A 301 1.15 -28.78 16.88
N ARG A 302 1.06 -29.56 17.96
CA ARG A 302 0.45 -30.91 17.94
C ARG A 302 -1.00 -30.85 17.47
N LEU A 303 -1.79 -29.92 18.02
CA LEU A 303 -3.19 -29.72 17.64
C LEU A 303 -3.32 -29.26 16.18
N ALA A 304 -2.45 -28.35 15.74
CA ALA A 304 -2.40 -27.89 14.35
C ALA A 304 -2.06 -29.02 13.37
N LYS A 305 -1.04 -29.83 13.72
CA LYS A 305 -0.64 -31.02 12.97
C LYS A 305 -1.80 -31.99 12.82
N ASP A 306 -2.44 -32.35 13.92
CA ASP A 306 -3.55 -33.32 13.93
C ASP A 306 -4.70 -32.83 13.05
N LYS A 307 -5.09 -31.56 13.20
CA LYS A 307 -6.16 -30.93 12.41
C LYS A 307 -5.83 -30.85 10.91
N ALA A 308 -4.64 -30.37 10.55
CA ALA A 308 -4.24 -30.22 9.16
C ALA A 308 -4.05 -31.58 8.47
N PHE A 309 -3.51 -32.56 9.19
CA PHE A 309 -3.38 -33.92 8.68
C PHE A 309 -4.75 -34.59 8.46
N ASP A 310 -5.70 -34.35 9.36
CA ASP A 310 -7.08 -34.79 9.16
C ASP A 310 -7.72 -34.19 7.89
N LEU A 311 -7.58 -32.87 7.72
CA LEU A 311 -8.04 -32.18 6.52
C LEU A 311 -7.38 -32.69 5.24
N LEU A 312 -6.06 -32.96 5.26
CA LEU A 312 -5.36 -33.57 4.13
C LEU A 312 -5.99 -34.92 3.75
N LYS A 313 -6.24 -35.81 4.72
CA LYS A 313 -6.87 -37.11 4.45
C LYS A 313 -8.28 -36.96 3.86
N ARG A 314 -9.08 -36.00 4.35
CA ARG A 314 -10.42 -35.74 3.81
C ARG A 314 -10.40 -35.37 2.32
N THR A 315 -9.33 -34.73 1.84
CA THR A 315 -9.20 -34.35 0.43
C THR A 315 -9.12 -35.56 -0.52
N ASP A 316 -8.66 -36.71 -0.05
CA ASP A 316 -8.57 -37.92 -0.88
C ASP A 316 -9.94 -38.54 -1.17
N THR A 317 -10.91 -38.29 -0.30
CA THR A 317 -12.29 -38.80 -0.42
C THR A 317 -13.28 -37.74 -0.90
N GLU A 318 -12.86 -36.49 -0.95
CA GLU A 318 -13.70 -35.37 -1.33
C GLU A 318 -13.93 -35.35 -2.84
N LYS A 319 -15.20 -35.33 -3.24
CA LYS A 319 -15.59 -35.32 -4.66
C LYS A 319 -15.80 -33.89 -5.17
N ASP A 320 -16.16 -32.97 -4.29
CA ASP A 320 -16.28 -31.57 -4.65
C ASP A 320 -14.90 -30.91 -4.67
N ALA A 321 -14.40 -30.61 -5.86
CA ALA A 321 -13.10 -29.99 -6.04
C ALA A 321 -12.98 -28.65 -5.28
N SER A 322 -14.01 -27.83 -5.26
CA SER A 322 -13.96 -26.56 -4.52
C SER A 322 -13.79 -26.82 -3.02
N LEU A 323 -14.51 -27.79 -2.47
CA LEU A 323 -14.38 -28.17 -1.07
C LEU A 323 -13.03 -28.82 -0.77
N ALA A 324 -12.49 -29.65 -1.67
CA ALA A 324 -11.15 -30.20 -1.55
C ALA A 324 -10.09 -29.10 -1.50
N LEU A 325 -10.20 -28.10 -2.39
CA LEU A 325 -9.33 -26.93 -2.38
C LEU A 325 -9.44 -26.17 -1.06
N LYS A 326 -10.67 -25.97 -0.55
CA LYS A 326 -10.91 -25.31 0.73
C LYS A 326 -10.24 -26.06 1.88
N HIS A 327 -10.41 -27.38 1.96
CA HIS A 327 -9.74 -28.21 2.97
C HIS A 327 -8.21 -28.10 2.90
N LEU A 328 -7.63 -28.10 1.70
CA LEU A 328 -6.18 -27.93 1.52
C LEU A 328 -5.71 -26.55 2.02
N LEU A 329 -6.41 -25.48 1.66
CA LEU A 329 -6.09 -24.11 2.09
C LEU A 329 -6.18 -23.97 3.61
N ILE A 330 -7.25 -24.49 4.22
CA ILE A 330 -7.43 -24.48 5.68
C ILE A 330 -6.32 -25.28 6.37
N ALA A 331 -5.97 -26.46 5.83
CA ALA A 331 -4.91 -27.30 6.38
C ALA A 331 -3.56 -26.56 6.34
N TYR A 332 -3.22 -25.94 5.22
CA TYR A 332 -1.99 -25.16 5.08
C TYR A 332 -1.95 -23.99 6.06
N ILE A 333 -3.00 -23.18 6.11
CA ILE A 333 -3.11 -22.04 7.03
C ILE A 333 -2.98 -22.50 8.50
N THR A 334 -3.54 -23.65 8.84
CA THR A 334 -3.47 -24.21 10.19
C THR A 334 -2.03 -24.52 10.62
N ILE A 335 -1.18 -25.00 9.71
CA ILE A 335 0.23 -25.34 10.02
C ILE A 335 1.22 -24.25 9.67
N ALA A 336 0.83 -23.22 8.92
CA ALA A 336 1.70 -22.15 8.48
C ALA A 336 2.47 -21.44 9.61
N PRO A 337 1.91 -21.23 10.84
CA PRO A 337 2.68 -20.70 11.97
C PRO A 337 3.89 -21.57 12.38
N PHE A 338 3.91 -22.85 12.01
CA PHE A 338 4.90 -23.84 12.39
C PHE A 338 5.67 -24.40 11.19
N ILE A 339 5.61 -23.73 10.04
CA ILE A 339 6.14 -24.24 8.77
C ILE A 339 7.67 -24.50 8.81
N SER A 340 8.42 -23.83 9.69
CA SER A 340 9.86 -24.01 9.88
C SER A 340 10.28 -25.28 10.62
N LYS A 341 9.33 -26.06 11.15
CA LYS A 341 9.62 -27.19 12.06
C LYS A 341 9.64 -28.56 11.38
N ASP A 342 9.62 -28.63 10.06
CA ASP A 342 9.60 -29.88 9.28
C ASP A 342 8.58 -30.89 9.81
N ILE A 343 7.33 -30.47 9.99
CA ILE A 343 6.28 -31.32 10.58
C ILE A 343 6.08 -32.57 9.71
N ARG A 344 6.57 -33.72 10.19
CA ARG A 344 6.47 -35.01 9.48
C ARG A 344 5.24 -35.81 9.88
N VAL A 345 4.61 -36.44 8.90
CA VAL A 345 3.48 -37.35 9.07
C VAL A 345 3.67 -38.61 8.22
N GLN A 346 3.13 -39.73 8.69
CA GLN A 346 3.04 -40.97 7.92
C GLN A 346 1.79 -40.91 7.05
N TYR A 347 1.95 -40.88 5.73
CA TYR A 347 0.87 -40.68 4.78
C TYR A 347 1.08 -41.54 3.53
N LYS A 348 0.08 -42.40 3.21
CA LYS A 348 0.12 -43.32 2.06
C LYS A 348 1.45 -44.06 1.94
N ASP A 349 1.82 -44.74 3.03
CA ASP A 349 3.04 -45.56 3.20
C ASP A 349 4.39 -44.82 3.16
N ASN A 350 4.38 -43.48 3.17
CA ASN A 350 5.59 -42.67 3.16
C ASN A 350 5.60 -41.64 4.30
N GLU A 351 6.79 -41.32 4.80
CA GLU A 351 6.99 -40.16 5.66
C GLU A 351 7.11 -38.90 4.79
N VAL A 352 6.23 -37.93 5.00
CA VAL A 352 6.23 -36.66 4.23
C VAL A 352 6.26 -35.46 5.17
N ILE A 353 6.85 -34.37 4.69
CA ILE A 353 6.73 -33.05 5.32
C ILE A 353 5.35 -32.49 4.95
N LEU A 354 4.48 -32.30 5.95
CA LEU A 354 3.07 -31.97 5.76
C LEU A 354 2.88 -30.65 4.99
N ALA A 355 3.71 -29.65 5.28
CA ALA A 355 3.77 -28.38 4.56
C ALA A 355 3.94 -28.55 3.05
N ASN A 356 4.97 -29.30 2.66
CA ASN A 356 5.35 -29.49 1.27
C ASN A 356 4.29 -30.29 0.51
N GLU A 357 3.70 -31.31 1.14
CA GLU A 357 2.61 -32.09 0.56
C GLU A 357 1.37 -31.21 0.31
N LEU A 358 0.99 -30.37 1.28
CA LEU A 358 -0.13 -29.45 1.14
C LEU A 358 0.11 -28.43 0.02
N MET A 359 1.28 -27.79 -0.01
CA MET A 359 1.64 -26.84 -1.07
C MET A 359 1.64 -27.49 -2.45
N THR A 360 2.21 -28.69 -2.57
CA THR A 360 2.25 -29.45 -3.83
C THR A 360 0.83 -29.76 -4.32
N ARG A 361 -0.08 -30.14 -3.41
CA ARG A 361 -1.48 -30.39 -3.77
C ARG A 361 -2.23 -29.14 -4.15
N ILE A 362 -2.07 -28.05 -3.41
CA ILE A 362 -2.68 -26.76 -3.74
C ILE A 362 -2.21 -26.32 -5.12
N GLN A 363 -0.91 -26.35 -5.37
CA GLN A 363 -0.33 -25.98 -6.67
C GLN A 363 -0.88 -26.86 -7.80
N LYS A 364 -0.82 -28.19 -7.64
CA LYS A 364 -1.36 -29.14 -8.63
C LYS A 364 -2.84 -28.89 -8.87
N MET A 365 -3.59 -28.57 -7.83
CA MET A 365 -5.01 -28.28 -7.96
C MET A 365 -5.22 -27.02 -8.78
N MET A 366 -4.60 -25.90 -8.38
CA MET A 366 -4.69 -24.61 -9.06
C MET A 366 -4.30 -24.69 -10.54
N GLN A 367 -3.21 -25.39 -10.87
CA GLN A 367 -2.73 -25.55 -12.25
C GLN A 367 -3.68 -26.35 -13.15
N ASN A 368 -4.50 -27.22 -12.55
CA ASN A 368 -5.45 -28.06 -13.28
C ASN A 368 -6.88 -27.48 -13.26
N ILE A 369 -7.10 -26.31 -12.65
CA ILE A 369 -8.35 -25.56 -12.82
C ILE A 369 -8.36 -25.00 -14.24
N GLN A 370 -9.35 -25.40 -15.02
CA GLN A 370 -9.57 -24.92 -16.37
C GLN A 370 -10.66 -23.84 -16.36
N ILE A 371 -10.34 -22.66 -16.90
CA ILE A 371 -11.28 -21.53 -17.03
C ILE A 371 -11.50 -21.31 -18.53
N ASN A 372 -12.63 -21.77 -19.05
CA ASN A 372 -12.93 -21.72 -20.48
C ASN A 372 -14.05 -20.72 -20.76
N THR A 373 -13.98 -20.06 -21.92
CA THR A 373 -15.06 -19.20 -22.43
C THR A 373 -15.22 -19.44 -23.93
N GLU A 374 -16.44 -19.34 -24.44
CA GLU A 374 -16.74 -19.58 -25.86
C GLU A 374 -16.06 -18.55 -26.77
N LYS A 375 -15.91 -17.31 -26.28
CA LYS A 375 -15.38 -16.19 -27.05
C LYS A 375 -14.43 -15.36 -26.20
N THR A 376 -13.20 -15.20 -26.69
CA THR A 376 -12.14 -14.44 -26.00
C THR A 376 -11.90 -13.05 -26.59
N LYS A 377 -12.53 -12.73 -27.73
CA LYS A 377 -12.36 -11.46 -28.43
C LYS A 377 -13.71 -10.87 -28.79
N PHE A 378 -13.97 -9.66 -28.29
CA PHE A 378 -15.17 -8.88 -28.56
C PHE A 378 -14.79 -7.59 -29.26
N GLU A 379 -15.69 -7.06 -30.08
CA GLU A 379 -15.56 -5.76 -30.69
C GLU A 379 -16.85 -4.98 -30.44
N SER A 380 -16.73 -3.69 -30.14
CA SER A 380 -17.87 -2.79 -30.02
C SER A 380 -17.49 -1.36 -30.37
N GLY A 381 -18.47 -0.55 -30.76
CA GLY A 381 -18.30 0.90 -30.79
C GLY A 381 -18.38 1.51 -29.39
N LEU A 382 -17.83 2.72 -29.25
CA LEU A 382 -17.86 3.51 -28.00
C LEU A 382 -19.28 4.00 -27.64
N ILE A 383 -20.06 4.43 -28.64
CA ILE A 383 -21.34 5.13 -28.43
C ILE A 383 -22.54 4.19 -28.46
N ASN A 384 -22.52 3.19 -29.34
CA ASN A 384 -23.59 2.21 -29.53
C ASN A 384 -23.29 0.89 -28.81
N PHE A 385 -22.63 0.96 -27.66
CA PHE A 385 -22.27 -0.21 -26.89
C PHE A 385 -23.52 -0.90 -26.35
N SER A 386 -23.57 -2.23 -26.51
CA SER A 386 -24.58 -3.08 -25.90
C SER A 386 -23.92 -3.88 -24.78
N PRO A 387 -24.55 -4.02 -23.60
CA PRO A 387 -23.98 -4.79 -22.50
C PRO A 387 -23.51 -6.17 -22.94
N LEU A 388 -22.26 -6.52 -22.59
CA LEU A 388 -21.66 -7.80 -22.95
C LEU A 388 -21.72 -8.73 -21.74
N ASP A 389 -22.53 -9.78 -21.84
CA ASP A 389 -22.52 -10.91 -20.90
C ASP A 389 -21.44 -11.90 -21.31
N ILE A 390 -20.41 -12.07 -20.48
CA ILE A 390 -19.31 -12.99 -20.70
C ILE A 390 -19.42 -14.12 -19.69
N GLN A 391 -19.64 -15.32 -20.21
CA GLN A 391 -19.71 -16.55 -19.43
C GLN A 391 -18.37 -17.29 -19.42
N PHE A 392 -17.99 -17.77 -18.23
CA PHE A 392 -16.84 -18.65 -18.01
C PHE A 392 -17.32 -19.97 -17.40
N ASN A 393 -16.86 -21.08 -17.98
CA ASN A 393 -17.05 -22.43 -17.48
C ASN A 393 -15.77 -22.86 -16.76
N VAL A 394 -15.88 -23.16 -15.46
CA VAL A 394 -14.77 -23.52 -14.59
C VAL A 394 -14.88 -25.01 -14.26
N SER A 395 -13.80 -25.74 -14.50
CA SER A 395 -13.76 -27.18 -14.24
C SER A 395 -12.42 -27.62 -13.67
N TYR A 396 -12.42 -28.76 -12.99
CA TYR A 396 -11.25 -29.45 -12.49
C TYR A 396 -11.35 -30.92 -12.89
N SER A 397 -10.35 -31.43 -13.61
CA SER A 397 -10.34 -32.82 -14.11
C SER A 397 -11.62 -33.20 -14.89
N GLY A 398 -12.19 -32.26 -15.64
CA GLY A 398 -13.42 -32.45 -16.43
C GLY A 398 -14.73 -32.26 -15.66
N GLU A 399 -14.69 -32.16 -14.32
CA GLU A 399 -15.87 -31.94 -13.49
C GLU A 399 -16.07 -30.44 -13.16
N PRO A 400 -17.31 -29.95 -13.08
CA PRO A 400 -17.57 -28.56 -12.72
C PRO A 400 -17.07 -28.18 -11.32
N MET A 401 -16.33 -27.08 -11.20
CA MET A 401 -15.98 -26.51 -9.91
C MET A 401 -17.09 -25.59 -9.42
N LYS A 402 -17.81 -26.01 -8.37
CA LYS A 402 -19.01 -25.32 -7.87
C LYS A 402 -18.67 -24.33 -6.78
N TYR A 403 -19.39 -23.22 -6.70
CA TYR A 403 -19.32 -22.27 -5.59
C TYR A 403 -17.92 -21.72 -5.27
N LEU A 404 -17.01 -21.73 -6.24
CA LEU A 404 -15.70 -21.10 -6.18
C LEU A 404 -15.84 -19.60 -6.56
N PRO A 405 -15.42 -18.67 -5.68
CA PRO A 405 -15.41 -17.23 -5.97
C PRO A 405 -14.31 -16.82 -6.95
N PHE A 406 -14.59 -15.77 -7.74
CA PHE A 406 -13.72 -15.19 -8.74
C PHE A 406 -13.76 -13.66 -8.70
N THR A 407 -12.61 -13.04 -9.02
CA THR A 407 -12.50 -11.62 -9.34
C THR A 407 -12.35 -11.41 -10.83
N PHE A 408 -12.94 -10.33 -11.33
CA PHE A 408 -12.72 -9.78 -12.65
C PHE A 408 -11.99 -8.44 -12.52
N SER A 409 -10.82 -8.35 -13.13
CA SER A 409 -10.01 -7.14 -13.15
C SER A 409 -9.84 -6.63 -14.57
N ASN A 410 -9.87 -5.32 -14.74
CA ASN A 410 -9.47 -4.68 -15.98
C ASN A 410 -7.97 -4.34 -15.89
N THR A 411 -7.16 -4.90 -16.79
CA THR A 411 -5.72 -4.63 -16.81
C THR A 411 -5.35 -3.44 -17.69
N ASN A 412 -6.19 -3.09 -18.67
CA ASN A 412 -5.92 -2.05 -19.67
C ASN A 412 -7.17 -1.20 -19.97
N GLY A 413 -7.58 -0.34 -19.01
CA GLY A 413 -8.63 0.66 -19.22
C GLY A 413 -9.52 0.89 -18.00
N ASN A 414 -10.68 1.51 -18.24
CA ASN A 414 -11.73 1.66 -17.24
C ASN A 414 -13.03 1.11 -17.85
N LEU A 415 -13.37 -0.12 -17.47
CA LEU A 415 -14.60 -0.80 -17.92
C LEU A 415 -15.57 -0.74 -16.75
N ASP A 416 -16.81 -0.35 -17.02
CA ASP A 416 -17.88 -0.52 -16.06
C ASP A 416 -18.37 -1.96 -16.16
N MET A 417 -18.01 -2.78 -15.17
CA MET A 417 -18.29 -4.21 -15.17
C MET A 417 -18.51 -4.77 -13.78
N ILE A 418 -19.17 -5.92 -13.72
CA ILE A 418 -19.25 -6.73 -12.50
C ILE A 418 -17.85 -7.28 -12.19
N THR A 419 -17.27 -6.88 -11.05
CA THR A 419 -15.88 -7.19 -10.68
C THR A 419 -15.71 -8.44 -9.84
N ARG A 420 -16.80 -9.08 -9.41
CA ARG A 420 -16.76 -10.32 -8.63
C ARG A 420 -17.91 -11.25 -9.02
N GLY A 421 -17.67 -12.56 -8.93
CA GLY A 421 -18.70 -13.57 -9.18
C GLY A 421 -18.37 -14.87 -8.45
N VAL A 422 -19.35 -15.76 -8.36
CA VAL A 422 -19.18 -17.11 -7.80
C VAL A 422 -19.73 -18.10 -8.81
N THR A 423 -19.02 -19.20 -9.01
CA THR A 423 -19.49 -20.29 -9.87
C THR A 423 -20.77 -20.92 -9.31
N ASP A 424 -21.72 -21.23 -10.18
CA ASP A 424 -22.95 -21.93 -9.80
C ASP A 424 -22.73 -23.45 -9.64
N GLY A 425 -23.82 -24.21 -9.44
CA GLY A 425 -23.76 -25.67 -9.33
C GLY A 425 -23.32 -26.41 -10.61
N LYS A 426 -23.18 -25.70 -11.73
CA LYS A 426 -22.67 -26.20 -13.02
C LYS A 426 -21.28 -25.66 -13.34
N GLY A 427 -20.62 -24.98 -12.39
CA GLY A 427 -19.29 -24.40 -12.58
C GLY A 427 -19.28 -23.15 -13.45
N VAL A 428 -20.42 -22.46 -13.58
CA VAL A 428 -20.56 -21.30 -14.45
C VAL A 428 -20.47 -20.01 -13.63
N VAL A 429 -19.63 -19.07 -14.08
CA VAL A 429 -19.56 -17.70 -13.53
C VAL A 429 -19.61 -16.68 -14.66
N ARG A 430 -20.16 -15.49 -14.39
CA ARG A 430 -20.37 -14.46 -15.41
C ARG A 430 -19.85 -13.10 -14.95
N THR A 431 -19.46 -12.27 -15.91
CA THR A 431 -19.32 -10.83 -15.75
C THR A 431 -20.10 -10.12 -16.83
N ILE A 432 -20.69 -8.99 -16.49
CA ILE A 432 -21.38 -8.12 -17.45
C ILE A 432 -20.56 -6.85 -17.56
N ILE A 433 -20.15 -6.51 -18.78
CA ILE A 433 -19.59 -5.19 -19.11
C ILE A 433 -20.78 -4.32 -19.52
N ASN A 434 -21.11 -3.31 -18.71
CA ASN A 434 -22.23 -2.40 -18.98
C ASN A 434 -21.81 -1.26 -19.91
N SER A 435 -20.56 -0.79 -19.78
CA SER A 435 -20.01 0.28 -20.62
C SER A 435 -18.52 0.04 -20.88
N PRO A 436 -18.01 0.39 -22.08
CA PRO A 436 -16.59 0.35 -22.37
C PRO A 436 -15.85 1.46 -21.60
N GLY A 437 -16.55 2.38 -20.93
CA GLY A 437 -16.00 3.56 -20.26
C GLY A 437 -15.36 4.54 -21.25
N LYS A 438 -14.41 5.35 -20.78
CA LYS A 438 -13.74 6.37 -21.63
C LYS A 438 -12.69 5.74 -22.55
N GLY A 439 -12.57 6.29 -23.76
CA GLY A 439 -11.51 5.96 -24.72
C GLY A 439 -11.74 4.69 -25.54
N THR A 440 -10.94 4.58 -26.60
CA THR A 440 -11.00 3.54 -27.65
C THR A 440 -9.80 2.61 -27.55
N GLY A 441 -9.78 1.55 -28.36
CA GLY A 441 -8.71 0.56 -28.42
C GLY A 441 -8.96 -0.68 -27.57
N LEU A 442 -7.92 -1.50 -27.44
CA LEU A 442 -7.98 -2.82 -26.81
C LEU A 442 -8.04 -2.72 -25.28
N LYS A 443 -9.10 -3.27 -24.70
CA LYS A 443 -9.31 -3.40 -23.25
C LYS A 443 -9.32 -4.88 -22.88
N THR A 444 -8.79 -5.22 -21.71
CA THR A 444 -8.65 -6.62 -21.28
C THR A 444 -9.34 -6.85 -19.94
N VAL A 445 -10.20 -7.85 -19.89
CA VAL A 445 -10.79 -8.40 -18.68
C VAL A 445 -10.06 -9.69 -18.33
N LYS A 446 -9.50 -9.75 -17.12
CA LYS A 446 -8.85 -10.92 -16.57
C LYS A 446 -9.69 -11.50 -15.44
N ILE A 447 -9.99 -12.80 -15.50
CA ILE A 447 -10.66 -13.57 -14.45
C ILE A 447 -9.63 -14.39 -13.67
N MET A 448 -9.73 -14.38 -12.34
CA MET A 448 -8.89 -15.16 -11.42
C MET A 448 -9.69 -15.62 -10.19
N PRO A 449 -9.38 -16.79 -9.57
CA PRO A 449 -10.02 -17.20 -8.31
C PRO A 449 -9.80 -16.18 -7.19
N ASP A 450 -10.87 -15.87 -6.45
CA ASP A 450 -10.83 -14.98 -5.28
C ASP A 450 -10.65 -15.82 -4.01
N ILE A 451 -9.40 -16.22 -3.75
CA ILE A 451 -9.07 -17.10 -2.62
C ILE A 451 -9.31 -16.42 -1.27
N LEU A 452 -9.17 -15.09 -1.19
CA LEU A 452 -9.45 -14.34 0.03
C LEU A 452 -10.93 -14.44 0.39
N SER A 453 -11.81 -14.12 -0.56
CA SER A 453 -13.26 -14.26 -0.36
C SER A 453 -13.65 -15.71 -0.08
N PHE A 454 -12.96 -16.68 -0.68
CA PHE A 454 -13.23 -18.10 -0.45
C PHE A 454 -12.95 -18.57 0.99
N MET A 455 -12.03 -17.89 1.67
CA MET A 455 -11.57 -18.23 3.02
C MET A 455 -12.20 -17.38 4.13
N LYS A 456 -12.97 -16.34 3.78
CA LYS A 456 -13.49 -15.31 4.70
C LYS A 456 -14.27 -15.87 5.91
N ASP A 457 -15.01 -16.96 5.74
CA ASP A 457 -15.80 -17.56 6.84
C ASP A 457 -14.99 -18.53 7.70
N THR A 458 -13.73 -18.79 7.35
CA THR A 458 -12.89 -19.78 8.03
C THR A 458 -11.76 -19.16 8.84
N ILE A 459 -11.30 -17.99 8.42
CA ILE A 459 -10.23 -17.26 9.07
C ILE A 459 -10.42 -15.77 8.82
N ASP A 460 -9.94 -14.93 9.74
CA ASP A 460 -9.94 -13.48 9.55
C ASP A 460 -9.12 -13.08 8.30
N GLU A 461 -9.52 -11.97 7.69
CA GLU A 461 -9.00 -11.54 6.40
C GLU A 461 -7.51 -11.18 6.44
N GLU A 462 -7.04 -10.64 7.57
CA GLU A 462 -5.62 -10.30 7.77
C GLU A 462 -4.76 -11.56 7.81
N THR A 463 -5.16 -12.56 8.58
CA THR A 463 -4.44 -13.84 8.68
C THR A 463 -4.57 -14.67 7.39
N ALA A 464 -5.71 -14.61 6.70
CA ALA A 464 -5.88 -15.23 5.39
C ALA A 464 -4.91 -14.64 4.37
N PHE A 465 -4.90 -13.31 4.26
CA PHE A 465 -4.01 -12.59 3.34
C PHE A 465 -2.55 -12.94 3.62
N LEU A 466 -2.17 -12.96 4.89
CA LEU A 466 -0.83 -13.29 5.35
C LEU A 466 -0.32 -14.61 4.79
N TYR A 467 -1.08 -15.68 4.97
CA TYR A 467 -0.66 -17.03 4.56
C TYR A 467 -0.90 -17.31 3.08
N LEU A 468 -1.87 -16.65 2.44
CA LEU A 468 -2.17 -16.81 1.02
C LEU A 468 -1.14 -16.13 0.11
N THR A 469 -0.41 -15.11 0.56
CA THR A 469 0.71 -14.53 -0.21
C THR A 469 1.83 -15.53 -0.51
N MET A 470 2.01 -16.56 0.34
CA MET A 470 2.97 -17.63 0.08
C MET A 470 2.48 -18.62 -1.00
N ILE A 471 1.17 -18.70 -1.20
CA ILE A 471 0.51 -19.57 -2.19
C ILE A 471 0.30 -18.83 -3.52
N SER A 472 0.21 -17.50 -3.52
CA SER A 472 -0.03 -16.71 -4.74
C SER A 472 1.09 -16.80 -5.77
N GLY A 473 2.32 -17.14 -5.35
CA GLY A 473 3.45 -17.43 -6.23
C GLY A 473 3.36 -18.76 -7.00
N LEU A 474 2.37 -19.62 -6.72
CA LEU A 474 2.29 -20.99 -7.26
C LEU A 474 1.69 -21.09 -8.67
N GLY A 475 1.34 -19.95 -9.29
CA GLY A 475 0.72 -19.88 -10.61
C GLY A 475 -0.80 -20.07 -10.52
N MET A 476 -1.50 -18.99 -10.18
CA MET A 476 -2.96 -18.97 -10.15
C MET A 476 -3.54 -19.10 -11.56
N PRO A 477 -4.59 -19.91 -11.76
CA PRO A 477 -5.26 -20.01 -13.04
C PRO A 477 -5.89 -18.66 -13.37
N ALA A 478 -5.71 -18.23 -14.61
CA ALA A 478 -6.29 -17.00 -15.10
C ALA A 478 -6.70 -17.18 -16.56
N GLN A 479 -7.78 -16.50 -16.94
CA GLN A 479 -8.19 -16.38 -18.33
C GLN A 479 -8.38 -14.90 -18.67
N GLU A 480 -8.03 -14.54 -19.90
CA GLU A 480 -8.21 -13.18 -20.41
C GLU A 480 -9.21 -13.16 -21.56
N VAL A 481 -9.98 -12.08 -21.60
CA VAL A 481 -10.90 -11.73 -22.67
C VAL A 481 -10.60 -10.29 -23.08
N THR A 482 -10.56 -10.03 -24.37
CA THR A 482 -10.29 -8.69 -24.90
C THR A 482 -11.53 -8.08 -25.54
N LEU A 483 -11.74 -6.79 -25.32
CA LEU A 483 -12.72 -5.96 -25.98
C LEU A 483 -11.99 -4.87 -26.78
N ASP A 484 -12.08 -4.92 -28.11
CA ASP A 484 -11.58 -3.84 -28.96
C ASP A 484 -12.68 -2.80 -29.19
N VAL A 485 -12.49 -1.63 -28.58
CA VAL A 485 -13.44 -0.51 -28.65
C VAL A 485 -13.10 0.36 -29.85
N LYS A 486 -13.89 0.27 -30.92
CA LYS A 486 -13.65 1.03 -32.14
C LYS A 486 -14.00 2.51 -31.95
N PRO A 487 -13.21 3.43 -32.52
CA PRO A 487 -13.52 4.86 -32.47
C PRO A 487 -14.81 5.18 -33.24
N PRO A 488 -15.65 6.08 -32.72
CA PRO A 488 -16.84 6.50 -33.44
C PRO A 488 -16.47 7.33 -34.67
N VAL A 489 -17.23 7.15 -35.76
CA VAL A 489 -17.02 7.88 -37.01
C VAL A 489 -18.16 8.89 -37.22
N PHE A 490 -17.81 10.17 -37.31
CA PHE A 490 -18.76 11.27 -37.41
C PHE A 490 -18.69 12.01 -38.75
N SER A 491 -19.82 12.55 -39.18
CA SER A 491 -19.87 13.65 -40.15
C SER A 491 -20.24 14.94 -39.42
N LEU A 492 -19.69 16.08 -39.84
CA LEU A 492 -19.99 17.39 -39.26
C LEU A 492 -20.83 18.23 -40.25
N ALA A 493 -21.98 18.70 -39.81
CA ALA A 493 -22.84 19.60 -40.59
C ALA A 493 -23.07 20.89 -39.80
N VAL A 494 -22.60 22.02 -40.32
CA VAL A 494 -22.72 23.33 -39.67
C VAL A 494 -23.77 24.17 -40.38
N SER A 495 -24.70 24.74 -39.63
CA SER A 495 -25.75 25.66 -40.11
C SER A 495 -25.62 27.00 -39.39
N LEU A 496 -25.55 28.09 -40.15
CA LEU A 496 -25.36 29.45 -39.64
C LEU A 496 -26.65 30.26 -39.83
N SER A 497 -27.00 31.10 -38.85
CA SER A 497 -28.21 31.94 -38.88
C SER A 497 -28.01 33.26 -38.15
N GLY A 498 -28.71 34.30 -38.60
CA GLY A 498 -28.55 35.66 -38.09
C GLY A 498 -27.24 36.31 -38.57
N SER A 499 -26.67 37.22 -37.79
CA SER A 499 -25.53 38.06 -38.23
C SER A 499 -24.29 37.24 -38.65
N ILE A 500 -24.05 36.06 -38.06
CA ILE A 500 -22.91 35.19 -38.37
C ILE A 500 -23.01 34.54 -39.76
N ALA A 501 -24.21 34.46 -40.36
CA ALA A 501 -24.41 33.88 -41.68
C ALA A 501 -23.69 34.67 -42.78
N GLU A 502 -23.47 35.97 -42.57
CA GLU A 502 -22.72 36.84 -43.48
C GLU A 502 -21.19 36.75 -43.29
N HIS A 503 -20.73 36.05 -42.25
CA HIS A 503 -19.32 35.95 -41.84
C HIS A 503 -18.88 34.49 -41.63
N LYS A 504 -19.15 33.65 -42.64
CA LYS A 504 -18.93 32.20 -42.58
C LYS A 504 -17.49 31.80 -42.22
N GLU A 505 -16.50 32.54 -42.72
CA GLU A 505 -15.08 32.29 -42.47
C GLU A 505 -14.73 32.29 -40.97
N ARG A 506 -15.44 33.07 -40.15
CA ARG A 506 -15.24 33.13 -38.71
C ARG A 506 -15.83 31.92 -37.98
N ALA A 507 -16.98 31.45 -38.45
CA ALA A 507 -17.59 30.22 -37.98
C ALA A 507 -16.69 29.00 -38.29
N ASP A 508 -16.12 28.93 -39.50
CA ASP A 508 -15.29 27.80 -39.92
C ASP A 508 -14.07 27.58 -38.99
N VAL A 509 -13.46 28.65 -38.48
CA VAL A 509 -12.37 28.58 -37.49
C VAL A 509 -12.85 27.94 -36.18
N ALA A 510 -14.01 28.37 -35.68
CA ALA A 510 -14.56 27.84 -34.43
C ALA A 510 -14.90 26.36 -34.51
N PHE A 511 -15.47 25.91 -35.64
CA PHE A 511 -15.88 24.51 -35.80
C PHE A 511 -14.73 23.59 -36.19
N SER A 512 -13.68 24.12 -36.80
CA SER A 512 -12.40 23.39 -36.92
C SER A 512 -11.82 23.11 -35.54
N GLU A 513 -11.86 24.09 -34.62
CA GLU A 513 -11.39 23.90 -33.26
C GLU A 513 -12.30 22.97 -32.43
N PHE A 514 -13.62 23.06 -32.59
CA PHE A 514 -14.56 22.08 -32.05
C PHE A 514 -14.19 20.66 -32.50
N LYS A 515 -13.99 20.47 -33.80
CA LYS A 515 -13.61 19.17 -34.38
C LYS A 515 -12.29 18.66 -33.79
N ASN A 516 -11.26 19.50 -33.71
CA ASN A 516 -9.96 19.13 -33.14
C ASN A 516 -10.06 18.71 -31.68
N VAL A 517 -10.79 19.48 -30.86
CA VAL A 517 -11.01 19.14 -29.44
C VAL A 517 -11.82 17.85 -29.32
N PHE A 518 -12.86 17.69 -30.15
CA PHE A 518 -13.68 16.49 -30.17
C PHE A 518 -12.87 15.24 -30.52
N GLU A 519 -12.07 15.26 -31.59
CA GLU A 519 -11.17 14.16 -31.96
C GLU A 519 -10.18 13.82 -30.83
N LYS A 520 -9.58 14.85 -30.22
CA LYS A 520 -8.60 14.66 -29.14
C LYS A 520 -9.20 14.03 -27.87
N VAL A 521 -10.41 14.42 -27.49
CA VAL A 521 -11.08 13.93 -26.27
C VAL A 521 -11.72 12.55 -26.49
N SER A 522 -12.33 12.34 -27.65
CA SER A 522 -13.14 11.14 -27.92
C SER A 522 -12.40 10.03 -28.67
N GLY A 523 -11.29 10.35 -29.33
CA GLY A 523 -10.66 9.47 -30.32
C GLY A 523 -11.49 9.28 -31.59
N ALA A 524 -12.53 10.10 -31.80
CA ALA A 524 -13.39 10.05 -32.97
C ALA A 524 -12.62 10.30 -34.26
N LYS A 525 -13.18 9.78 -35.35
CA LYS A 525 -12.74 10.10 -36.72
C LYS A 525 -13.86 10.85 -37.44
N PHE A 526 -13.51 11.81 -38.28
CA PHE A 526 -14.49 12.51 -39.11
C PHE A 526 -14.37 12.13 -40.58
N THR A 527 -15.51 11.96 -41.24
CA THR A 527 -15.64 11.67 -42.67
C THR A 527 -16.84 12.39 -43.27
N GLU A 528 -16.79 12.70 -44.57
CA GLU A 528 -17.93 13.27 -45.28
C GLU A 528 -18.96 12.22 -45.71
N LYS A 529 -18.54 10.96 -45.86
CA LYS A 529 -19.40 9.84 -46.30
C LYS A 529 -19.16 8.61 -45.44
N GLY A 530 -20.24 7.86 -45.18
CA GLY A 530 -20.17 6.60 -44.42
C GLY A 530 -19.92 6.79 -42.93
N ALA A 531 -20.35 7.91 -42.35
CA ALA A 531 -20.28 8.13 -40.91
C ALA A 531 -21.36 7.33 -40.16
N ASP A 532 -21.03 6.83 -38.97
CA ASP A 532 -21.99 6.18 -38.06
C ASP A 532 -22.91 7.22 -37.38
N PHE A 533 -22.43 8.46 -37.25
CA PHE A 533 -23.14 9.55 -36.59
C PHE A 533 -23.00 10.87 -37.34
N THR A 534 -24.00 11.74 -37.25
CA THR A 534 -23.91 13.12 -37.74
C THR A 534 -24.00 14.10 -36.59
N ILE A 535 -22.97 14.93 -36.42
CA ILE A 535 -23.01 16.11 -35.55
C ILE A 535 -23.57 17.27 -36.38
N LYS A 536 -24.76 17.74 -36.02
CA LYS A 536 -25.34 18.99 -36.53
C LYS A 536 -25.03 20.12 -35.55
N VAL A 537 -24.36 21.15 -36.03
CA VAL A 537 -24.05 22.35 -35.26
C VAL A 537 -24.85 23.52 -35.81
N MET A 538 -25.78 24.04 -35.01
CA MET A 538 -26.56 25.22 -35.34
C MET A 538 -26.03 26.42 -34.58
N VAL A 539 -25.71 27.48 -35.32
CA VAL A 539 -25.07 28.68 -34.80
C VAL A 539 -25.98 29.84 -35.08
N LEU A 540 -26.54 30.40 -34.02
CA LEU A 540 -27.39 31.58 -34.09
C LEU A 540 -26.63 32.75 -33.48
N SER A 541 -26.55 33.85 -34.22
CA SER A 541 -26.05 35.11 -33.65
C SER A 541 -26.95 36.31 -33.94
N THR A 542 -26.94 37.25 -33.00
CA THR A 542 -27.57 38.56 -33.20
C THR A 542 -26.61 39.65 -32.75
N THR A 543 -26.30 40.58 -33.64
CA THR A 543 -25.49 41.76 -33.32
C THR A 543 -26.36 43.00 -33.22
N THR A 544 -26.16 43.79 -32.15
CA THR A 544 -26.87 45.04 -31.91
C THR A 544 -25.91 46.15 -31.53
N LEU A 545 -26.13 47.37 -32.03
CA LEU A 545 -25.43 48.58 -31.59
C LEU A 545 -26.09 49.11 -30.30
N SER A 546 -25.30 49.35 -29.27
CA SER A 546 -25.78 49.98 -28.04
C SER A 546 -25.82 51.51 -28.19
N ASP A 547 -27.00 52.10 -27.97
CA ASP A 547 -27.14 53.56 -27.99
C ASP A 547 -26.34 54.28 -26.91
N LEU A 548 -26.16 53.64 -25.76
CA LEU A 548 -25.43 54.20 -24.60
C LEU A 548 -23.91 54.17 -24.82
N SER A 549 -23.32 52.98 -25.02
CA SER A 549 -21.86 52.82 -25.15
C SER A 549 -21.32 53.07 -26.56
N LYS A 550 -22.19 53.17 -27.57
CA LYS A 550 -21.83 53.19 -29.01
C LYS A 550 -20.97 51.98 -29.45
N GLN A 551 -21.08 50.87 -28.73
CA GLN A 551 -20.40 49.60 -29.06
C GLN A 551 -21.39 48.58 -29.62
N TYR A 552 -20.89 47.70 -30.49
CA TYR A 552 -21.61 46.53 -30.96
C TYR A 552 -21.52 45.40 -29.94
N PHE A 553 -22.63 44.70 -29.75
CA PHE A 553 -22.69 43.50 -28.94
C PHE A 553 -23.26 42.35 -29.76
N THR A 554 -22.48 41.29 -29.93
CA THR A 554 -22.92 40.05 -30.54
C THR A 554 -23.28 39.05 -29.44
N ARG A 555 -24.47 38.47 -29.58
CA ARG A 555 -24.96 37.35 -28.78
C ARG A 555 -24.90 36.10 -29.62
N LEU A 556 -24.20 35.08 -29.16
CA LEU A 556 -23.97 33.82 -29.87
C LEU A 556 -24.54 32.65 -29.07
N THR A 557 -25.32 31.81 -29.73
CA THR A 557 -25.79 30.53 -29.18
C THR A 557 -25.36 29.41 -30.13
N VAL A 558 -24.71 28.39 -29.59
CA VAL A 558 -24.29 27.20 -30.34
C VAL A 558 -25.09 26.01 -29.84
N SER A 559 -25.79 25.33 -30.75
CA SER A 559 -26.53 24.11 -30.45
C SER A 559 -25.90 22.94 -31.19
N VAL A 560 -25.65 21.84 -30.49
CA VAL A 560 -25.13 20.60 -31.06
C VAL A 560 -26.15 19.50 -30.90
N THR A 561 -26.45 18.84 -32.00
CA THR A 561 -27.32 17.66 -32.06
C THR A 561 -26.56 16.51 -32.69
N ILE A 562 -26.67 15.31 -32.13
CA ILE A 562 -26.05 14.09 -32.66
C ILE A 562 -27.14 13.13 -33.11
N ILE A 563 -27.02 12.67 -34.35
CA ILE A 563 -27.96 11.74 -34.98
C ILE A 563 -27.22 10.43 -35.27
N ASP A 564 -27.80 9.30 -34.87
CA ASP A 564 -27.38 7.97 -35.32
C ASP A 564 -27.83 7.78 -36.77
N THR A 565 -26.89 7.62 -37.70
CA THR A 565 -27.21 7.59 -39.14
C THR A 565 -27.90 6.29 -39.56
N LYS A 566 -27.74 5.21 -38.80
CA LYS A 566 -28.38 3.91 -39.09
C LYS A 566 -29.82 3.89 -38.62
N LYS A 567 -30.08 4.46 -37.43
CA LYS A 567 -31.43 4.54 -36.86
C LYS A 567 -32.21 5.77 -37.32
N ASN A 568 -31.50 6.78 -37.82
CA ASN A 568 -32.04 8.11 -38.11
C ASN A 568 -32.73 8.75 -36.89
N GLU A 569 -32.14 8.54 -35.70
CA GLU A 569 -32.65 9.02 -34.42
C GLU A 569 -31.70 10.05 -33.82
N GLU A 570 -32.27 11.11 -33.25
CA GLU A 570 -31.53 12.03 -32.39
C GLU A 570 -31.18 11.32 -31.07
N ILE A 571 -29.89 11.22 -30.78
CA ILE A 571 -29.39 10.54 -29.56
C ILE A 571 -28.84 11.51 -28.53
N TYR A 572 -28.60 12.77 -28.91
CA TYR A 572 -28.13 13.82 -28.02
C TYR A 572 -28.46 15.20 -28.61
N SER A 573 -28.84 16.16 -27.76
CA SER A 573 -29.00 17.55 -28.15
C SER A 573 -28.73 18.47 -26.97
N LYS A 574 -27.95 19.52 -27.20
CA LYS A 574 -27.69 20.55 -26.18
C LYS A 574 -27.37 21.89 -26.84
N SER A 575 -27.60 22.98 -26.12
CA SER A 575 -27.21 24.34 -26.49
C SER A 575 -26.36 25.00 -25.42
N THR A 576 -25.45 25.87 -25.83
CA THR A 576 -24.75 26.77 -24.91
C THR A 576 -25.72 27.82 -24.36
N PRO A 577 -25.42 28.43 -23.20
CA PRO A 577 -25.98 29.73 -22.85
C PRO A 577 -25.67 30.79 -23.91
N GLU A 578 -26.32 31.94 -23.82
CA GLU A 578 -26.00 33.09 -24.67
C GLU A 578 -24.59 33.63 -24.36
N ILE A 579 -23.71 33.57 -25.36
CA ILE A 579 -22.34 34.03 -25.26
C ILE A 579 -22.26 35.45 -25.82
N LYS A 580 -22.06 36.42 -24.93
CA LYS A 580 -21.94 37.84 -25.30
C LYS A 580 -20.49 38.24 -25.57
N GLY A 581 -20.24 38.83 -26.74
CA GLY A 581 -19.02 39.54 -27.13
C GLY A 581 -19.31 41.00 -27.46
N GLY A 582 -18.44 41.92 -27.06
CA GLY A 582 -18.64 43.36 -27.26
C GLY A 582 -17.40 44.03 -27.86
N ASN A 583 -17.60 44.92 -28.82
CA ASN A 583 -16.51 45.68 -29.45
C ASN A 583 -16.99 46.95 -30.15
N ILE A 584 -16.06 47.81 -30.59
CA ILE A 584 -16.36 49.04 -31.35
C ILE A 584 -16.73 48.76 -32.82
N SER A 585 -16.50 47.54 -33.32
CA SER A 585 -16.88 47.10 -34.66
C SER A 585 -17.72 45.83 -34.55
N GLU A 586 -18.77 45.74 -35.38
CA GLU A 586 -19.63 44.56 -35.49
C GLU A 586 -18.84 43.26 -35.68
N VAL A 587 -17.92 43.23 -36.66
CA VAL A 587 -17.09 42.07 -36.96
C VAL A 587 -16.23 41.68 -35.76
N LYS A 588 -15.66 42.67 -35.05
CA LYS A 588 -14.83 42.40 -33.87
C LYS A 588 -15.67 41.93 -32.68
N ALA A 589 -16.90 42.44 -32.51
CA ALA A 589 -17.80 41.99 -31.44
C ALA A 589 -18.18 40.51 -31.63
N MET A 590 -18.39 40.12 -32.89
CA MET A 590 -18.63 38.73 -33.27
C MET A 590 -17.41 37.84 -33.03
N GLN A 591 -16.22 38.31 -33.44
CA GLN A 591 -14.97 37.61 -33.16
C GLN A 591 -14.77 37.39 -31.65
N THR A 592 -15.02 38.42 -30.81
CA THR A 592 -14.95 38.28 -29.36
C THR A 592 -15.91 37.23 -28.80
N ALA A 593 -17.13 37.14 -29.35
CA ALA A 593 -18.10 36.11 -28.93
C ALA A 593 -17.63 34.69 -29.30
N ILE A 594 -17.07 34.52 -30.49
CA ILE A 594 -16.51 33.24 -30.96
C ILE A 594 -15.29 32.82 -30.14
N GLU A 595 -14.35 33.73 -29.90
CA GLU A 595 -13.17 33.47 -29.06
C GLU A 595 -13.57 33.05 -27.65
N LYS A 596 -14.61 33.67 -27.09
CA LYS A 596 -15.17 33.29 -25.79
C LYS A 596 -15.81 31.90 -25.84
N TYR A 597 -16.52 31.54 -26.90
CA TYR A 597 -17.02 30.17 -27.09
C TYR A 597 -15.88 29.15 -27.11
N ILE A 598 -14.85 29.39 -27.94
CA ILE A 598 -13.72 28.47 -28.09
C ILE A 598 -12.97 28.29 -26.76
N SER A 599 -12.63 29.39 -26.09
CA SER A 599 -11.80 29.37 -24.87
C SER A 599 -12.54 28.90 -23.62
N SER A 600 -13.85 29.15 -23.52
CA SER A 600 -14.58 28.99 -22.26
C SER A 600 -15.70 27.96 -22.29
N TYR A 601 -16.13 27.50 -23.46
CA TYR A 601 -17.29 26.59 -23.58
C TYR A 601 -17.01 25.34 -24.41
N ASN A 602 -16.19 25.44 -25.45
CA ASN A 602 -15.98 24.33 -26.40
C ASN A 602 -15.52 23.03 -25.69
N THR A 603 -14.47 23.11 -24.87
CA THR A 603 -13.94 21.95 -24.14
C THR A 603 -14.96 21.33 -23.19
N ASP A 604 -15.67 22.14 -22.41
CA ASP A 604 -16.67 21.68 -21.46
C ASP A 604 -17.85 21.01 -22.19
N PHE A 605 -18.24 21.58 -23.32
CA PHE A 605 -19.32 21.07 -24.14
C PHE A 605 -18.98 19.71 -24.77
N VAL A 606 -17.74 19.55 -25.27
CA VAL A 606 -17.23 18.27 -25.76
C VAL A 606 -17.15 17.24 -24.63
N ASN A 607 -16.64 17.64 -23.46
CA ASN A 607 -16.54 16.74 -22.31
C ASN A 607 -17.91 16.25 -21.84
N GLU A 608 -18.93 17.10 -21.89
CA GLU A 608 -20.29 16.74 -21.53
C GLU A 608 -20.91 15.76 -22.53
N ILE A 609 -20.73 15.99 -23.83
CA ILE A 609 -21.15 15.04 -24.87
C ILE A 609 -20.50 13.67 -24.62
N MET A 610 -19.20 13.64 -24.33
CA MET A 610 -18.50 12.39 -24.05
C MET A 610 -18.91 11.78 -22.71
N GLY A 611 -19.24 12.60 -21.71
CA GLY A 611 -19.81 12.18 -20.45
C GLY A 611 -21.11 11.40 -20.67
N PHE A 612 -22.03 11.96 -21.46
CA PHE A 612 -23.30 11.35 -21.83
C PHE A 612 -23.12 9.97 -22.48
N PHE A 613 -22.13 9.80 -23.36
CA PHE A 613 -21.89 8.49 -24.01
C PHE A 613 -21.05 7.51 -23.18
N SER A 614 -20.25 8.00 -22.23
CA SER A 614 -19.41 7.15 -21.38
C SER A 614 -20.17 6.52 -20.22
N LEU A 615 -21.21 7.19 -19.73
CA LEU A 615 -22.16 6.65 -18.77
C LEU A 615 -23.23 5.94 -19.61
N GLY A 616 -23.23 4.62 -19.62
CA GLY A 616 -24.27 3.84 -20.33
C GLY A 616 -25.66 4.36 -19.95
N LYS A 617 -26.62 4.30 -20.89
CA LYS A 617 -28.01 4.66 -20.62
C LYS A 617 -28.47 3.94 -19.35
N ASN A 618 -28.69 4.67 -18.26
CA ASN A 618 -29.41 4.18 -17.09
C ASN A 618 -30.87 3.89 -17.48
#